data_AF-A0A966YK71-F1
#
_entry.id   AF-A0A966YK71-F1
#
_cell.length_a   1.000
_cell.length_b   1.000
_cell.length_c   1.000
_cell.angle_alpha   90.00
_cell.angle_beta   90.00
_cell.angle_gamma   90.00
#
_symmetry.space_group_name_H-M   'P 1'
#
loop_
_entity.id
_entity.type
_entity.pdbx_description
1 polymer ?
#
loop_
_entity_poly.entity_id
_entity_poly.type
_entity_poly.pdbx_seq_one_letter_code
_entity_poly.pdbx_strand_id
1 'polypeptide(L)'
;AIRENQAERVPQDERSTFRYWLISTIVLIAAFVVGVGVEALVLWFIPTRLVVCWLGFIFAWYPHHPAEGQVGRYVDTRVAVFPGSRLVIRGHDYHALHHLFPRVVHYRLPKLWREIGPQMTAKGVRTEGRALGATQPITW
;
A
#
# COMPACT_ATOMS: atom_id res chain seq x y z
N ALA A 1 -14.22 20.49 26.64
CA ALA A 1 -12.85 19.92 26.66
C ALA A 1 -12.83 18.69 25.77
N ILE A 2 -12.53 18.86 24.49
CA ILE A 2 -12.43 17.76 23.53
C ILE A 2 -11.08 17.09 23.79
N ARG A 3 -11.10 15.89 24.38
CA ARG A 3 -9.93 15.01 24.38
C ARG A 3 -9.75 14.55 22.94
N GLU A 4 -8.93 15.25 22.17
CA GLU A 4 -8.42 14.72 20.91
C GLU A 4 -7.58 13.50 21.26
N ASN A 5 -8.19 12.36 20.94
CA ASN A 5 -7.62 11.04 21.02
C ASN A 5 -6.46 11.03 20.02
N GLN A 6 -5.25 11.39 20.49
CA GLN A 6 -4.04 11.01 19.80
C GLN A 6 -4.08 9.48 19.75
N ALA A 7 -4.57 8.93 18.63
CA ALA A 7 -4.38 7.53 18.34
C ALA A 7 -2.89 7.28 18.56
N GLU A 8 -2.57 6.53 19.61
CA GLU A 8 -1.21 6.12 19.93
C GLU A 8 -0.63 5.60 18.62
N ARG A 9 0.31 6.36 18.02
CA ARG A 9 1.11 5.79 16.95
C ARG A 9 1.79 4.62 17.60
N VAL A 10 1.34 3.41 17.29
CA VAL A 10 2.05 2.19 17.69
C VAL A 10 3.49 2.45 17.30
N PRO A 11 4.43 2.56 18.26
CA PRO A 11 5.81 2.86 17.93
C PRO A 11 6.23 1.83 16.89
N GLN A 12 6.62 2.29 15.70
CA GLN A 12 7.25 1.39 14.76
C GLN A 12 8.42 0.78 15.51
N ASP A 13 8.45 -0.56 15.61
CA ASP A 13 9.51 -1.25 16.33
C ASP A 13 10.79 -1.18 15.50
N GLU A 14 11.45 -0.02 15.58
CA GLU A 14 12.71 0.29 14.91
C GLU A 14 13.78 -0.74 15.29
N ARG A 15 13.74 -1.25 16.53
CA ARG A 15 14.66 -2.30 17.00
C ARG A 15 14.43 -3.61 16.27
N SER A 16 13.18 -4.05 16.10
CA SER A 16 12.88 -5.26 15.32
C SER A 16 13.29 -5.12 13.86
N THR A 17 13.00 -3.98 13.24
CA THR A 17 13.41 -3.68 11.87
C THR A 17 14.94 -3.73 11.73
N PHE A 18 15.66 -3.03 12.60
CA PHE A 18 17.13 -3.02 12.60
C PHE A 18 17.70 -4.43 12.80
N ARG A 19 17.17 -5.19 13.77
CA ARG A 19 17.59 -6.58 14.03
C ARG A 19 17.36 -7.48 12.81
N TYR A 20 16.23 -7.34 12.13
CA TYR A 20 15.94 -8.07 10.90
C TYR A 20 16.99 -7.78 9.82
N TRP A 21 17.32 -6.51 9.58
CA TRP A 21 18.33 -6.11 8.59
C TRP A 21 19.72 -6.62 8.94
N LEU A 22 20.11 -6.53 10.21
CA LEU A 22 21.39 -7.02 10.70
C LEU A 22 21.50 -8.54 10.50
N ILE A 23 20.53 -9.31 11.00
CA ILE A 23 20.54 -10.77 10.95
C ILE A 23 20.55 -11.26 9.50
N SER A 24 19.66 -10.73 8.66
CA SER A 24 19.58 -11.14 7.25
C SER A 24 20.85 -10.82 6.46
N THR A 25 21.55 -9.74 6.80
CA THR A 25 22.87 -9.42 6.21
C THR A 25 23.95 -10.39 6.69
N ILE A 26 23.98 -10.74 7.98
CA ILE A 26 24.92 -11.73 8.52
C ILE A 26 24.71 -13.10 7.86
N VAL A 27 23.45 -13.53 7.70
CA VAL A 27 23.11 -14.80 7.02
C VAL A 27 23.57 -14.78 5.56
N LEU A 28 23.41 -13.64 4.85
CA LEU A 28 23.92 -13.50 3.49
C LEU A 28 25.45 -13.63 3.44
N ILE A 29 26.18 -12.95 4.34
CA ILE A 29 27.65 -13.05 4.40
C ILE A 29 28.07 -14.49 4.68
N ALA A 30 27.41 -15.18 5.63
CA ALA A 30 27.67 -16.59 5.91
C ALA A 30 27.43 -17.48 4.67
N ALA A 31 26.41 -17.20 3.87
CA ALA A 31 26.15 -17.91 2.61
C ALA A 31 27.31 -17.77 1.61
N PHE A 32 27.92 -16.58 1.51
CA PHE A 32 29.13 -16.37 0.70
C PHE A 32 30.32 -17.18 1.23
N VAL A 33 30.51 -17.24 2.55
CA VAL A 33 31.60 -18.00 3.18
C VAL A 33 31.48 -19.50 2.90
N VAL A 34 30.27 -20.06 2.91
CA VAL A 34 30.03 -21.50 2.63
C VAL A 34 29.85 -21.83 1.14
N GLY A 35 30.03 -20.84 0.25
CA GLY A 35 30.06 -21.04 -1.20
C GLY A 35 28.70 -21.00 -1.93
N VAL A 36 27.60 -20.64 -1.25
CA VAL A 36 26.24 -20.54 -1.85
C VAL A 36 25.71 -19.10 -1.88
N GLY A 37 26.62 -18.13 -1.81
CA GLY A 37 26.30 -16.72 -1.63
C GLY A 37 25.57 -16.10 -2.82
N VAL A 38 25.88 -16.53 -4.05
CA VAL A 38 25.23 -16.02 -5.26
C VAL A 38 23.77 -16.49 -5.31
N GLU A 39 23.52 -17.76 -5.02
CA GLU A 39 22.19 -18.35 -4.93
C GLU A 39 21.37 -17.64 -3.84
N ALA A 40 21.95 -17.47 -2.65
CA ALA A 40 21.30 -16.76 -1.54
C ALA A 40 21.00 -15.28 -1.90
N LEU A 41 21.91 -14.62 -2.62
CA LEU A 41 21.73 -13.24 -3.04
C LEU A 41 20.58 -13.09 -4.05
N VAL A 42 20.57 -13.92 -5.10
CA VAL A 42 19.66 -13.80 -6.24
C VAL A 42 18.29 -14.42 -5.95
N LEU A 43 18.21 -15.52 -5.19
CA LEU A 43 16.97 -16.24 -4.93
C LEU A 43 16.27 -15.77 -3.66
N TRP A 44 17.00 -15.20 -2.69
CA TRP A 44 16.44 -14.78 -1.41
C TRP A 44 16.63 -13.29 -1.12
N PHE A 45 17.87 -12.81 -1.01
CA PHE A 45 18.12 -11.49 -0.45
C PHE A 45 17.55 -10.39 -1.34
N ILE A 46 17.95 -10.30 -2.61
CA ILE A 46 17.46 -9.29 -3.55
C ILE A 46 15.93 -9.35 -3.72
N PRO A 47 15.32 -10.52 -4.06
CA PRO A 47 13.88 -10.60 -4.23
C PRO A 47 13.10 -10.16 -2.99
N THR A 48 13.57 -10.53 -1.80
CA THR A 48 12.90 -10.14 -0.55
C THR A 48 12.88 -8.62 -0.37
N ARG A 49 14.00 -7.92 -0.66
CA ARG A 49 14.04 -6.45 -0.53
C ARG A 49 13.16 -5.77 -1.56
N LEU A 50 13.18 -6.25 -2.80
CA LEU A 50 12.32 -5.74 -3.85
C LEU A 50 10.84 -5.89 -3.47
N VAL A 51 10.43 -7.05 -2.97
CA VAL A 51 9.04 -7.28 -2.53
C VAL A 51 8.67 -6.40 -1.34
N VAL A 52 9.52 -6.26 -0.32
CA VAL A 52 9.23 -5.40 0.84
C VAL A 52 9.07 -3.94 0.41
N CYS A 53 9.99 -3.42 -0.41
CA CYS A 53 9.90 -2.06 -0.96
C CYS A 53 8.63 -1.88 -1.80
N TRP A 54 8.32 -2.85 -2.66
CA TRP A 54 7.15 -2.81 -3.52
C TRP A 54 5.84 -2.85 -2.73
N LEU A 55 5.73 -3.73 -1.73
CA LEU A 55 4.56 -3.81 -0.86
C LEU A 55 4.40 -2.53 -0.03
N GLY A 56 5.49 -1.99 0.53
CA GLY A 56 5.47 -0.70 1.23
C GLY A 56 4.96 0.42 0.34
N PHE A 57 5.42 0.46 -0.91
CA PHE A 57 4.94 1.44 -1.89
C PHE A 57 3.44 1.26 -2.19
N ILE A 58 3.00 0.07 -2.64
CA ILE A 58 1.62 -0.10 -3.14
C ILE A 58 0.55 -0.18 -2.05
N PHE A 59 0.90 -0.60 -0.82
CA PHE A 59 -0.06 -0.71 0.28
C PHE A 59 -0.02 0.51 1.21
N ALA A 60 1.17 0.91 1.66
CA ALA A 60 1.29 1.87 2.74
C ALA A 60 1.43 3.31 2.24
N TRP A 61 2.10 3.53 1.11
CA TRP A 61 2.40 4.86 0.63
C TRP A 61 1.45 5.32 -0.48
N TYR A 62 1.43 4.63 -1.62
CA TYR A 62 0.70 5.06 -2.82
C TYR A 62 -0.80 5.29 -2.59
N PRO A 63 -1.54 4.45 -1.88
CA PRO A 63 -2.98 4.69 -1.69
C PRO A 63 -3.31 5.84 -0.72
N HIS A 64 -2.34 6.24 0.10
CA HIS A 64 -2.48 7.27 1.12
C HIS A 64 -1.85 8.60 0.68
N HIS A 65 -0.94 8.57 -0.29
CA HIS A 65 -0.31 9.76 -0.86
C HIS A 65 -1.32 10.62 -1.65
N PRO A 66 -1.31 11.96 -1.51
CA PRO A 66 -0.54 12.74 -0.54
C PRO A 66 -1.22 12.68 0.83
N ALA A 67 -0.46 12.32 1.87
CA ALA A 67 -0.97 12.17 3.23
C ALA A 67 -1.18 13.56 3.88
N GLU A 68 -2.09 14.37 3.33
CA GLU A 68 -2.33 15.78 3.67
C GLU A 68 -3.04 15.99 5.02
N GLY A 69 -2.83 15.12 6.00
CA GLY A 69 -3.44 15.22 7.33
C GLY A 69 -4.96 15.00 7.36
N GLN A 70 -5.56 14.57 6.24
CA GLN A 70 -6.97 14.20 6.17
C GLN A 70 -7.14 12.83 6.80
N VAL A 71 -7.69 12.80 8.02
CA VAL A 71 -8.07 11.57 8.69
C VAL A 71 -9.59 11.46 8.72
N GLY A 72 -10.14 10.41 8.13
CA GLY A 72 -11.57 10.17 8.11
C GLY A 72 -11.98 9.04 7.18
N ARG A 73 -13.16 8.48 7.49
CA ARG A 73 -13.73 7.28 6.85
C ARG A 73 -13.64 7.25 5.32
N TYR A 74 -13.79 8.39 4.66
CA TYR A 74 -13.83 8.48 3.19
C TYR A 74 -12.58 9.12 2.57
N VAL A 75 -11.70 9.72 3.38
CA VAL A 75 -10.63 10.61 2.89
C VAL A 75 -9.22 10.05 3.14
N ASP A 76 -9.09 9.01 3.97
CA ASP A 76 -7.81 8.39 4.33
C ASP A 76 -7.05 7.80 3.13
N THR A 77 -7.80 7.40 2.09
CA THR A 77 -7.29 6.70 0.92
C THR A 77 -8.08 7.06 -0.32
N ARG A 78 -7.59 6.63 -1.49
CA ARG A 78 -8.16 6.96 -2.79
C ARG A 78 -8.59 5.76 -3.63
N VAL A 79 -9.33 6.06 -4.69
CA VAL A 79 -9.48 5.23 -5.88
C VAL A 79 -8.64 5.85 -6.99
N ALA A 80 -7.61 5.15 -7.46
CA ALA A 80 -6.67 5.65 -8.46
C ALA A 80 -6.40 4.58 -9.50
N VAL A 81 -6.88 4.80 -10.72
CA VAL A 81 -6.78 3.82 -11.82
C VAL A 81 -5.86 4.38 -12.91
N PHE A 82 -4.80 3.66 -13.26
CA PHE A 82 -3.91 3.99 -14.38
C PHE A 82 -3.77 2.81 -15.36
N PRO A 83 -3.25 3.03 -16.60
CA PRO A 83 -2.99 1.95 -17.54
C PRO A 83 -2.13 0.86 -16.90
N GLY A 84 -2.59 -0.39 -16.93
CA GLY A 84 -1.84 -1.52 -16.35
C GLY A 84 -1.93 -1.67 -14.82
N SER A 85 -2.62 -0.77 -14.11
CA SER A 85 -2.80 -0.85 -12.64
C SER A 85 -3.27 -2.22 -12.14
N ARG A 86 -4.24 -2.85 -12.84
CA ARG A 86 -4.72 -4.19 -12.49
C ARG A 86 -3.64 -5.28 -12.48
N LEU A 87 -2.63 -5.15 -13.35
CA LEU A 87 -1.50 -6.07 -13.42
C LEU A 87 -0.47 -5.73 -12.34
N VAL A 88 -0.11 -4.45 -12.23
CA VAL A 88 1.01 -3.95 -11.44
C VAL A 88 0.69 -3.92 -9.94
N ILE A 89 -0.51 -3.44 -9.57
CA ILE A 89 -0.92 -3.25 -8.17
C ILE A 89 -2.13 -4.10 -7.78
N ARG A 90 -2.57 -5.04 -8.63
CA ARG A 90 -3.46 -6.17 -8.25
C ARG A 90 -4.71 -5.83 -7.42
N GLY A 91 -5.42 -4.74 -7.74
CA GLY A 91 -6.67 -4.36 -7.06
C GLY A 91 -6.53 -3.21 -6.05
N HIS A 92 -5.30 -2.73 -5.83
CA HIS A 92 -5.02 -1.53 -5.02
C HIS A 92 -5.43 -0.23 -5.71
N ASP A 93 -5.93 -0.29 -6.94
CA ASP A 93 -6.59 0.82 -7.61
C ASP A 93 -7.89 1.26 -6.92
N TYR A 94 -8.52 0.38 -6.14
CA TYR A 94 -9.74 0.64 -5.36
C TYR A 94 -9.50 0.59 -3.85
N HIS A 95 -8.34 1.02 -3.38
CA HIS A 95 -7.95 0.86 -1.96
C HIS A 95 -8.94 1.53 -0.98
N ALA A 96 -9.54 2.66 -1.34
CA ALA A 96 -10.61 3.27 -0.54
C ALA A 96 -11.79 2.32 -0.31
N LEU A 97 -12.20 1.55 -1.32
CA LEU A 97 -13.26 0.55 -1.15
C LEU A 97 -12.80 -0.66 -0.34
N HIS A 98 -11.52 -1.02 -0.41
CA HIS A 98 -10.96 -2.06 0.45
C HIS A 98 -11.09 -1.68 1.94
N HIS A 99 -10.78 -0.43 2.30
CA HIS A 99 -10.96 0.07 3.67
C HIS A 99 -12.43 0.18 4.08
N LEU A 100 -13.29 0.66 3.17
CA LEU A 100 -14.72 0.83 3.45
C LEU A 100 -15.49 -0.50 3.51
N PHE A 101 -15.11 -1.47 2.69
CA PHE A 101 -15.79 -2.75 2.48
C PHE A 101 -14.79 -3.92 2.46
N PRO A 102 -14.08 -4.19 3.57
CA PRO A 102 -12.97 -5.16 3.60
C PRO A 102 -13.41 -6.61 3.30
N ARG A 103 -14.71 -6.91 3.43
CA ARG A 103 -15.30 -8.22 3.07
C ARG A 103 -15.42 -8.43 1.56
N VAL A 104 -15.30 -7.38 0.76
CA VAL A 104 -15.35 -7.46 -0.70
C VAL A 104 -13.94 -7.72 -1.23
N VAL A 105 -13.77 -8.90 -1.82
CA VAL A 105 -12.51 -9.32 -2.44
C VAL A 105 -12.08 -8.38 -3.57
N HIS A 106 -10.77 -8.14 -3.69
CA HIS A 106 -10.17 -7.12 -4.56
C HIS A 106 -10.68 -7.15 -6.02
N TYR A 107 -10.84 -8.33 -6.62
CA TYR A 107 -11.31 -8.47 -8.00
C TYR A 107 -12.79 -8.11 -8.21
N ARG A 108 -13.58 -7.95 -7.14
CA ARG A 108 -14.96 -7.46 -7.19
C ARG A 108 -15.09 -5.96 -6.93
N LEU A 109 -14.04 -5.30 -6.41
CA LEU A 109 -14.04 -3.86 -6.16
C LEU A 109 -14.32 -3.02 -7.41
N PRO A 110 -13.81 -3.34 -8.63
CA PRO A 110 -14.16 -2.59 -9.82
C PRO A 110 -15.65 -2.65 -10.15
N LYS A 111 -16.29 -3.80 -9.89
CA LYS A 111 -17.74 -3.95 -10.08
C LYS A 111 -18.50 -3.11 -9.06
N LEU A 112 -18.12 -3.21 -7.78
CA LEU A 112 -18.72 -2.42 -6.71
C LEU A 112 -18.58 -0.91 -6.99
N TRP A 113 -17.41 -0.46 -7.44
CA TRP A 113 -17.18 0.94 -7.80
C TRP A 113 -18.12 1.45 -8.90
N ARG A 114 -18.47 0.62 -9.89
CA ARG A 114 -19.46 1.01 -10.90
C ARG A 114 -20.86 1.23 -10.31
N GLU A 115 -21.19 0.53 -9.23
CA GLU A 115 -22.50 0.59 -8.58
C GLU A 115 -22.59 1.77 -7.60
N ILE A 116 -21.56 2.01 -6.79
CA ILE A 116 -21.59 2.99 -5.69
C ILE A 116 -20.63 4.17 -5.86
N GLY A 117 -19.79 4.18 -6.89
CA GLY A 117 -18.70 5.15 -7.08
C GLY A 117 -19.13 6.61 -6.95
N PRO A 118 -20.16 7.07 -7.70
CA PRO A 118 -20.65 8.43 -7.58
C PRO A 118 -21.07 8.84 -6.16
N GLN A 119 -21.67 7.90 -5.41
CA GLN A 119 -22.09 8.13 -4.02
C GLN A 119 -20.88 8.22 -3.09
N MET A 120 -19.83 7.44 -3.33
CA MET A 120 -18.60 7.46 -2.53
C MET A 120 -17.79 8.73 -2.80
N THR A 121 -17.70 9.16 -4.07
CA THR A 121 -17.07 10.44 -4.44
C THR A 121 -17.79 11.61 -3.78
N ALA A 122 -19.13 11.62 -3.79
CA ALA A 122 -19.92 12.65 -3.12
C ALA A 122 -19.70 12.70 -1.59
N LYS A 123 -19.28 11.58 -0.97
CA LYS A 123 -18.90 11.50 0.45
C LYS A 123 -17.45 11.90 0.72
N GLY A 124 -16.67 12.23 -0.31
CA GLY A 124 -15.29 12.69 -0.21
C GLY A 124 -14.23 11.66 -0.61
N VAL A 125 -14.59 10.48 -1.12
CA VAL A 125 -13.59 9.54 -1.64
C VAL A 125 -12.86 10.18 -2.81
N ARG A 126 -11.53 10.32 -2.68
CA ARG A 126 -10.68 10.85 -3.75
C ARG A 126 -10.63 9.88 -4.93
N THR A 127 -10.89 10.41 -6.12
CA THR A 127 -10.97 9.62 -7.37
C THR A 127 -10.10 10.22 -8.45
N GLU A 128 -9.14 9.44 -8.93
CA GLU A 128 -8.05 9.91 -9.78
C GLU A 128 -7.83 9.06 -11.04
N GLY A 129 -7.21 9.68 -12.05
CA GLY A 129 -6.77 9.03 -13.27
C GLY A 129 -7.95 8.54 -14.12
N ARG A 130 -7.97 7.25 -14.43
CA ARG A 130 -9.01 6.59 -15.24
C ARG A 130 -10.15 6.00 -14.40
N ALA A 131 -10.24 6.33 -13.11
CA ALA A 131 -11.35 5.86 -12.30
C ALA A 131 -12.67 6.46 -12.80
N LEU A 132 -13.77 5.70 -12.72
CA LEU A 132 -15.09 6.21 -13.07
C LEU A 132 -15.44 7.39 -12.16
N GLY A 133 -15.70 8.57 -12.74
CA GLY A 133 -15.99 9.80 -12.00
C GLY A 133 -14.76 10.59 -11.55
N ALA A 134 -13.55 10.20 -11.95
CA ALA A 134 -12.34 10.97 -11.66
C ALA A 134 -12.36 12.34 -12.37
N THR A 135 -11.96 13.38 -11.64
CA THR A 135 -11.85 14.76 -12.13
C THR A 135 -10.41 15.27 -12.12
N GLN A 136 -9.47 14.47 -11.61
CA GLN A 136 -8.07 14.84 -11.43
C GLN A 136 -7.14 13.73 -11.96
N PRO A 137 -5.92 14.07 -12.42
CA PRO A 137 -4.91 13.08 -12.77
C PRO A 137 -4.45 12.29 -11.53
N ILE A 138 -3.63 11.26 -11.75
CA ILE A 138 -2.99 10.56 -10.62
C ILE A 138 -1.98 11.49 -9.97
N THR A 139 -2.10 11.64 -8.66
CA THR A 139 -1.08 12.28 -7.83
C THR A 139 -0.05 11.22 -7.42
N TRP A 140 1.19 11.36 -7.90
CA TRP A 140 2.25 10.40 -7.63
C TRP A 140 2.93 10.68 -6.31
#